data_AF-A0A1F3C502-F1
#
_entry.id   AF-A0A1F3C502-F1
#
_cell.length_a   1.000
_cell.length_b   1.000
_cell.length_c   1.000
_cell.angle_alpha   90.00
_cell.angle_beta   90.00
_cell.angle_gamma   90.00
#
_symmetry.space_group_name_H-M   'P 1'
#
loop_
_entity.id
_entity.type
_entity.pdbx_description
1 polymer ?
#
loop_
_entity_poly.entity_id
_entity_poly.type
_entity_poly.pdbx_seq_one_letter_code
_entity_poly.pdbx_strand_id
1 'polypeptide(L)' 'MAEKRGGVLPAGDSIRSALKWLSEKRREEPAAGRMKLIGEAALRFDLTPLEVDFLSANWKEE' A
#
# COMPACT_ATOMS: atom_id res chain seq x y z
N MET A 1 -14.10 -6.24 -26.04
CA MET A 1 -13.44 -6.60 -24.76
C MET A 1 -12.40 -5.52 -24.51
N ALA A 2 -12.50 -4.78 -23.40
CA ALA A 2 -11.73 -3.56 -23.19
C ALA A 2 -10.23 -3.89 -23.04
N GLU A 3 -9.49 -3.64 -24.11
CA GLU A 3 -8.05 -3.77 -24.21
C GLU A 3 -7.41 -2.61 -23.43
N LYS A 4 -7.11 -2.80 -22.14
CA LYS A 4 -6.28 -1.85 -21.38
C LYS A 4 -4.82 -2.00 -21.81
N ARG A 5 -4.50 -1.42 -22.95
CA ARG A 5 -3.16 -0.89 -23.26
C ARG A 5 -2.96 0.37 -22.40
N GLY A 6 -2.69 0.19 -21.12
CA GLY A 6 -2.12 1.24 -20.28
C GLY A 6 -0.62 1.10 -20.36
N GLY A 7 0.08 2.15 -20.82
CA GLY A 7 1.52 2.21 -20.74
C GLY A 7 2.03 1.91 -19.33
N VAL A 8 3.30 1.53 -19.25
CA VAL A 8 4.08 1.44 -18.00
C VAL A 8 4.00 2.81 -17.29
N LEU A 9 2.95 3.00 -16.49
CA LEU A 9 2.80 4.03 -15.48
C LEU A 9 3.12 3.34 -14.15
N PRO A 10 3.83 4.00 -13.22
CA PRO A 10 4.58 3.33 -12.18
C PRO A 10 3.64 2.67 -11.16
N ALA A 11 3.26 1.43 -11.39
CA ALA A 11 2.49 0.61 -10.44
C ALA A 11 3.18 0.50 -9.05
N GLY A 12 4.44 0.93 -8.95
CA GLY A 12 5.16 1.01 -7.68
C GLY A 12 5.10 2.37 -6.97
N ASP A 13 4.63 3.46 -7.56
CA ASP A 13 4.74 4.79 -6.92
C ASP A 13 3.73 4.98 -5.77
N SER A 14 2.49 4.56 -5.99
CA SER A 14 1.45 4.53 -4.95
C SER A 14 1.82 3.56 -3.83
N ILE A 15 2.28 2.35 -4.16
CA ILE A 15 2.81 1.37 -3.18
C ILE A 15 3.99 1.94 -2.39
N ARG A 16 4.98 2.56 -3.05
CA ARG A 16 6.16 3.14 -2.35
C ARG A 16 5.74 4.27 -1.41
N SER A 17 4.83 5.13 -1.86
CA SER A 17 4.31 6.23 -1.06
C SER A 17 3.50 5.73 0.13
N ALA A 18 2.68 4.69 -0.09
CA ALA A 18 1.99 3.98 0.98
C ALA A 18 3.00 3.38 1.97
N LEU A 19 3.95 2.55 1.54
CA LEU A 19 4.96 1.95 2.43
C LEU A 19 5.70 2.98 3.27
N LYS A 20 6.10 4.10 2.67
CA LYS A 20 6.75 5.20 3.39
C LYS A 20 5.83 5.75 4.48
N TRP A 21 4.58 6.05 4.12
CA TRP A 21 3.58 6.53 5.06
C TRP A 21 3.28 5.52 6.16
N LEU A 22 3.16 4.22 5.84
CA LEU A 22 2.96 3.17 6.83
C LEU A 22 4.14 3.04 7.78
N SER A 23 5.38 3.19 7.31
CA SER A 23 6.58 3.16 8.14
C SER A 23 6.64 4.36 9.09
N GLU A 24 6.30 5.55 8.60
CA GLU A 24 6.15 6.75 9.43
C GLU A 24 5.04 6.57 10.47
N LYS A 25 3.84 6.16 10.03
CA LYS A 25 2.71 5.94 10.92
C LYS A 25 2.96 4.85 11.95
N ARG A 26 3.66 3.79 11.57
CA ARG A 26 4.05 2.72 12.50
C ARG A 26 5.04 3.20 13.55
N ARG A 27 5.94 4.13 13.18
CA ARG A 27 6.87 4.75 14.13
C ARG A 27 6.16 5.67 15.11
N GLU A 28 5.14 6.39 14.65
CA GLU A 28 4.27 7.22 15.51
C GLU A 28 3.34 6.38 16.39
N GLU A 29 2.76 5.33 15.81
CA GLU A 29 1.73 4.48 16.40
C GLU A 29 2.13 3.00 16.30
N PRO A 30 3.12 2.53 17.09
CA PRO A 30 3.54 1.13 17.07
C PRO A 30 2.45 0.18 17.58
N ALA A 31 1.45 0.71 18.30
CA ALA A 31 0.27 -0.03 18.75
C ALA A 31 -0.83 -0.14 17.69
N ALA A 32 -0.75 0.61 16.58
CA ALA A 32 -1.73 0.52 15.52
C ALA A 32 -1.61 -0.82 14.80
N GLY A 33 -2.71 -1.58 14.79
CA GLY A 33 -2.76 -2.88 14.12
C GLY A 33 -2.43 -2.74 12.63
N ARG A 34 -1.58 -3.63 12.13
CA ARG A 34 -1.08 -3.63 10.75
C ARG A 34 -2.19 -3.50 9.70
N MET A 35 -3.30 -4.23 9.88
CA MET A 35 -4.48 -4.14 9.00
C MET A 35 -5.10 -2.74 8.97
N LYS A 36 -5.11 -2.02 10.09
CA LYS A 36 -5.62 -0.66 10.18
C LYS A 36 -4.75 0.29 9.36
N LEU A 37 -3.43 0.21 9.53
CA LEU A 37 -2.47 1.02 8.78
C LEU A 37 -2.52 0.73 7.27
N ILE A 38 -2.63 -0.55 6.89
CA ILE A 38 -2.79 -0.96 5.48
C ILE A 38 -4.11 -0.42 4.91
N GLY A 39 -5.21 -0.51 5.64
CA GLY A 39 -6.51 0.02 5.21
C GLY A 39 -6.50 1.54 5.05
N GLU A 40 -5.91 2.27 5.99
CA GLU A 40 -5.77 3.73 5.90
C GLU A 40 -4.90 4.14 4.71
N ALA A 41 -3.79 3.43 4.47
CA ALA A 41 -2.96 3.68 3.31
C ALA A 41 -3.67 3.34 2.00
N ALA A 42 -4.45 2.27 1.97
CA ALA A 42 -5.23 1.88 0.80
C ALA A 42 -6.24 2.95 0.40
N LEU A 43 -6.96 3.49 1.40
CA LEU A 43 -7.88 4.60 1.22
C LEU A 43 -7.17 5.92 0.83
N ARG A 44 -5.97 6.16 1.37
CA ARG A 44 -5.23 7.41 1.16
C ARG A 44 -4.51 7.48 -0.18
N PHE A 45 -4.01 6.36 -0.66
CA PHE A 45 -3.21 6.27 -1.89
C PHE A 45 -3.95 5.60 -3.05
N ASP A 46 -5.27 5.38 -2.90
CA ASP A 46 -6.12 4.69 -3.86
C ASP A 46 -5.53 3.34 -4.30
N LEU A 47 -5.01 2.57 -3.33
CA LEU A 47 -4.43 1.26 -3.62
C LEU A 47 -5.53 0.32 -4.10
N THR A 48 -5.25 -0.37 -5.19
CA THR A 48 -6.10 -1.45 -5.67
C THR A 48 -6.07 -2.64 -4.70
N PRO A 49 -7.10 -3.50 -4.69
CA PRO A 49 -7.12 -4.70 -3.84
C PRO A 49 -5.86 -5.58 -4.02
N LEU A 50 -5.30 -5.61 -5.23
CA LEU A 50 -4.06 -6.29 -5.56
C LEU A 50 -2.85 -5.67 -4.84
N GLU A 51 -2.76 -4.34 -4.83
CA GLU A 51 -1.68 -3.62 -4.16
C GLU A 51 -1.78 -3.73 -2.65
N VAL A 52 -2.99 -3.72 -2.09
CA VAL A 52 -3.25 -3.95 -0.67
C VAL A 52 -2.80 -5.34 -0.24
N ASP A 53 -3.14 -6.36 -1.02
CA ASP A 53 -2.71 -7.73 -0.80
C ASP A 53 -1.19 -7.85 -0.87
N PHE A 54 -0.57 -7.23 -1.88
CA PHE A 54 0.88 -7.13 -2.00
C PHE A 54 1.52 -6.46 -0.78
N LEU A 55 0.95 -5.34 -0.30
CA LEU A 55 1.43 -4.63 0.87
C LEU A 55 1.32 -5.49 2.14
N SER A 56 0.21 -6.21 2.28
CA SER A 56 -0.06 -7.14 3.39
C SER A 56 0.84 -8.38 3.34
N ALA A 57 1.23 -8.84 2.15
CA ALA A 57 2.16 -9.95 1.98
C ALA A 57 3.62 -9.51 2.22
N ASN A 58 4.01 -8.35 1.68
CA ASN A 58 5.41 -7.92 1.60
C ASN A 58 5.87 -7.12 2.83
N TRP A 59 4.95 -6.47 3.56
CA TRP A 59 5.28 -5.71 4.77
C TRP A 59 5.40 -6.58 6.04
N LYS A 60 5.92 -7.80 5.93
CA LYS A 60 6.25 -8.63 7.10
C LYS A 60 7.55 -8.09 7.70
N GLU A 61 7.52 -7.71 8.98
CA GLU A 61 8.76 -7.72 9.75
C GLU A 61 9.26 -9.16 9.80
N GLU A 62 10.47 -9.38 9.29
CA GLU A 62 11.34 -10.46 9.71
C GLU A 62 12.16 -9.98 10.90
#